data_AF-A0A7R9YYE5-F1
#
_entry.id   AF-A0A7R9YYE5-F1
#
_cell.length_a   1.000
_cell.length_b   1.000
_cell.length_c   1.000
_cell.angle_alpha   90.00
_cell.angle_beta   90.00
_cell.angle_gamma   90.00
#
_symmetry.space_group_name_H-M   'P 1'
#
loop_
_entity.id
_entity.type
_entity.pdbx_description
1 polymer ?
#
loop_
_entity_poly.entity_id
_entity_poly.type
_entity_poly.pdbx_seq_one_letter_code
_entity_poly.pdbx_strand_id
1 'polypeptide(L)'
;SHLGRDTMSLFFARKWSPNSDLMRIARNDPSLNRVYWQYKGVGDDEIIKLAKVLRDNTHVTKVYLGDNSISDVGVKDLAERLQRNATITYLYLAGNKITDVGAKALAGMLQTNATITEVYLNGNIITDVGAKALEDMLKINATITHLGLGGNDIKTDTEQKIYRLE
;
A
#
# COMPACT_ATOMS: atom_id res chain seq x y z
N SER A 1 -18.01 20.47 -30.59
CA SER A 1 -16.78 19.80 -30.11
C SER A 1 -15.96 20.82 -29.34
N HIS A 2 -15.30 20.44 -28.23
CA HIS A 2 -14.48 21.27 -27.29
C HIS A 2 -15.01 21.34 -25.84
N LEU A 3 -15.40 20.20 -25.26
CA LEU A 3 -15.66 20.12 -23.82
C LEU A 3 -15.01 18.90 -23.15
N GLY A 4 -13.79 18.53 -23.57
CA GLY A 4 -13.16 17.27 -23.15
C GLY A 4 -11.65 17.27 -22.90
N ARG A 5 -10.96 18.43 -22.90
CA ARG A 5 -9.49 18.48 -22.69
C ARG A 5 -9.03 19.21 -21.42
N ASP A 6 -9.88 19.99 -20.76
CA ASP A 6 -9.44 20.86 -19.65
C ASP A 6 -9.55 20.26 -18.25
N THR A 7 -10.37 19.22 -18.05
CA THR A 7 -10.53 18.58 -16.72
C THR A 7 -9.37 17.65 -16.36
N MET A 8 -8.73 17.02 -17.35
CA MET A 8 -7.50 16.24 -17.17
C MET A 8 -6.31 17.15 -16.78
N SER A 9 -6.21 18.34 -17.38
CA SER A 9 -5.13 19.30 -17.14
C SER A 9 -5.06 19.81 -15.68
N LEU A 10 -6.22 20.15 -15.09
CA LEU A 10 -6.29 20.64 -13.72
C LEU A 10 -6.06 19.56 -12.66
N PHE A 11 -6.43 18.31 -12.95
CA PHE A 11 -6.27 17.18 -12.03
C PHE A 11 -4.79 16.80 -11.87
N PHE A 12 -4.03 16.77 -12.97
CA PHE A 12 -2.58 16.57 -12.93
C PHE A 12 -1.85 17.78 -12.32
N ALA A 13 -2.26 19.02 -12.62
CA ALA A 13 -1.62 20.22 -12.10
C ALA A 13 -1.68 20.33 -10.55
N ARG A 14 -2.78 19.90 -9.92
CA ARG A 14 -2.88 19.90 -8.45
C ARG A 14 -2.03 18.80 -7.79
N LYS A 15 -2.01 17.59 -8.34
CA LYS A 15 -1.29 16.43 -7.79
C LYS A 15 0.24 16.61 -7.84
N TRP A 16 0.74 17.41 -8.79
CA TRP A 16 2.16 17.68 -9.02
C TRP A 16 2.57 19.14 -8.73
N SER A 17 1.70 19.89 -8.06
CA SER A 17 2.03 21.25 -7.64
C SER A 17 3.22 21.27 -6.65
N PRO A 18 4.00 22.36 -6.57
CA PRO A 18 5.15 22.45 -5.64
C PRO A 18 4.80 22.25 -4.15
N ASN A 19 3.53 22.38 -3.80
CA ASN A 19 2.96 22.17 -2.46
C ASN A 19 2.14 20.87 -2.38
N SER A 20 2.20 19.99 -3.38
CA SER A 20 1.51 18.71 -3.32
C SER A 20 2.11 17.83 -2.23
N ASP A 21 1.29 16.93 -1.68
CA ASP A 21 1.75 15.97 -0.68
C ASP A 21 2.96 15.19 -1.18
N LEU A 22 3.02 14.85 -2.48
CA LEU A 22 4.16 14.14 -3.05
C LEU A 22 5.47 14.95 -2.92
N MET A 23 5.43 16.26 -3.18
CA MET A 23 6.62 17.12 -3.06
C MET A 23 7.02 17.34 -1.61
N ARG A 24 6.05 17.39 -0.68
CA ARG A 24 6.32 17.50 0.76
C ARG A 24 6.95 16.22 1.31
N ILE A 25 6.44 15.04 0.89
CA ILE A 25 7.04 13.74 1.21
C ILE A 25 8.46 13.66 0.64
N ALA A 26 8.65 14.08 -0.61
CA ALA A 26 9.97 14.09 -1.27
C ALA A 26 11.00 14.99 -0.56
N ARG A 27 10.54 16.08 0.06
CA ARG A 27 11.37 16.99 0.86
C ARG A 27 11.54 16.53 2.31
N ASN A 28 11.01 15.35 2.66
CA ASN A 28 11.00 14.83 4.03
C ASN A 28 10.43 15.84 5.03
N ASP A 29 9.29 16.44 4.69
CA ASP A 29 8.62 17.44 5.54
C ASP A 29 8.24 16.84 6.91
N PRO A 30 8.81 17.33 8.03
CA PRO A 30 8.56 16.77 9.36
C PRO A 30 7.13 16.96 9.85
N SER A 31 6.37 17.87 9.23
CA SER A 31 4.95 18.07 9.55
C SER A 31 4.04 17.04 8.88
N LEU A 32 4.55 16.26 7.92
CA LEU A 32 3.75 15.31 7.14
C LEU A 32 4.04 13.87 7.57
N ASN A 33 3.24 13.39 8.51
CA ASN A 33 3.35 12.02 9.03
C ASN A 33 2.39 11.01 8.38
N ARG A 34 1.55 11.45 7.44
CA ARG A 34 0.52 10.62 6.80
C ARG A 34 0.43 10.92 5.32
N VAL A 35 0.27 9.88 4.52
CA VAL A 35 -0.11 9.97 3.11
C VAL A 35 -1.57 9.58 2.98
N TYR A 36 -2.42 10.47 2.50
CA TYR A 36 -3.86 10.21 2.36
C TYR A 36 -4.32 10.29 0.91
N TRP A 37 -4.17 9.19 0.17
CA TRP A 37 -4.53 9.09 -1.25
C TRP A 37 -5.68 8.11 -1.50
N GLN A 38 -6.59 7.96 -0.52
CA GLN A 38 -7.78 7.12 -0.67
C GLN A 38 -8.79 7.73 -1.66
N TYR A 39 -9.45 6.90 -2.48
CA TYR A 39 -10.44 7.32 -3.49
C TYR A 39 -9.93 8.38 -4.47
N LYS A 40 -8.63 8.32 -4.86
CA LYS A 40 -8.01 9.34 -5.74
C LYS A 40 -7.87 8.89 -7.18
N GLY A 41 -8.36 7.70 -7.54
CA GLY A 41 -8.17 7.12 -8.87
C GLY A 41 -6.69 6.93 -9.20
N VAL A 42 -5.88 6.63 -8.18
CA VAL A 42 -4.43 6.42 -8.32
C VAL A 42 -4.18 5.08 -9.00
N GLY A 43 -3.29 5.06 -9.99
CA GLY A 43 -2.79 3.86 -10.65
C GLY A 43 -1.36 3.52 -10.25
N ASP A 44 -0.82 2.49 -10.88
CA ASP A 44 0.53 1.98 -10.57
C ASP A 44 1.62 3.03 -10.76
N ASP A 45 1.53 3.86 -11.81
CA ASP A 45 2.51 4.91 -12.10
C ASP A 45 2.69 5.86 -10.91
N GLU A 46 1.61 6.32 -10.29
CA GLU A 46 1.73 7.25 -9.16
C GLU A 46 2.14 6.56 -7.86
N ILE A 47 1.79 5.29 -7.66
CA ILE A 47 2.32 4.50 -6.54
C ILE A 47 3.81 4.29 -6.68
N ILE A 48 4.30 3.99 -7.89
CA ILE A 48 5.74 3.87 -8.15
C ILE A 48 6.45 5.18 -7.77
N LYS A 49 5.90 6.32 -8.19
CA LYS A 49 6.45 7.66 -7.85
C LYS A 49 6.43 7.92 -6.34
N LEU A 50 5.31 7.61 -5.67
CA LEU A 50 5.18 7.74 -4.23
C LEU A 50 6.17 6.84 -3.48
N ALA A 51 6.28 5.58 -3.89
CA ALA A 51 7.18 4.63 -3.28
C ALA A 51 8.64 5.08 -3.37
N LYS A 52 9.05 5.73 -4.49
CA LYS A 52 10.40 6.30 -4.62
C LYS A 52 10.71 7.30 -3.51
N VAL A 53 9.77 8.18 -3.20
CA VAL A 53 9.97 9.24 -2.22
C VAL A 53 9.78 8.73 -0.79
N LEU A 54 9.00 7.67 -0.58
CA LEU A 54 8.82 7.06 0.73
C LEU A 54 10.02 6.23 1.18
N ARG A 55 10.80 5.66 0.25
CA ARG A 55 11.97 4.82 0.58
C ARG A 55 12.86 5.43 1.66
N ASP A 56 13.22 6.69 1.48
CA ASP A 56 14.16 7.41 2.35
C ASP A 56 13.44 8.42 3.28
N ASN A 57 12.10 8.42 3.29
CA ASN A 57 11.32 9.32 4.15
C ASN A 57 11.37 8.83 5.60
N THR A 58 11.55 9.76 6.54
CA THR A 58 11.73 9.46 7.97
C THR A 58 10.62 10.01 8.87
N HIS A 59 9.55 10.54 8.28
CA HIS A 59 8.47 11.21 9.03
C HIS A 59 7.10 10.59 8.78
N VAL A 60 6.85 10.07 7.59
CA VAL A 60 5.62 9.36 7.25
C VAL A 60 5.58 8.04 8.04
N THR A 61 4.51 7.89 8.82
CA THR A 61 4.24 6.68 9.60
C THR A 61 3.02 5.93 9.11
N LYS A 62 2.06 6.62 8.45
CA LYS A 62 0.83 5.98 7.93
C LYS A 62 0.59 6.29 6.46
N VAL A 63 0.28 5.25 5.69
CA VAL A 63 0.05 5.33 4.25
C VAL A 63 -1.34 4.78 3.92
N TYR A 64 -2.24 5.65 3.46
CA TYR A 64 -3.62 5.33 3.08
C TYR A 64 -3.78 5.39 1.56
N LEU A 65 -3.89 4.21 0.94
CA LEU A 65 -3.93 4.00 -0.51
C LEU A 65 -5.17 3.21 -0.94
N GLY A 66 -6.18 3.10 -0.07
CA GLY A 66 -7.36 2.31 -0.35
C GLY A 66 -8.24 2.86 -1.47
N ASP A 67 -9.09 1.99 -2.02
CA ASP A 67 -10.12 2.33 -2.99
C ASP A 67 -9.55 3.05 -4.23
N ASN A 68 -8.52 2.45 -4.82
CA ASN A 68 -7.80 2.94 -5.99
C ASN A 68 -7.70 1.84 -7.07
N SER A 69 -6.92 2.08 -8.13
CA SER A 69 -6.67 1.11 -9.19
C SER A 69 -5.25 0.54 -9.15
N ILE A 70 -4.71 0.36 -7.94
CA ILE A 70 -3.37 -0.19 -7.73
C ILE A 70 -3.42 -1.70 -8.01
N SER A 71 -2.53 -2.17 -8.88
CA SER A 71 -2.37 -3.57 -9.22
C SER A 71 -1.12 -4.16 -8.56
N ASP A 72 -0.83 -5.42 -8.87
CA ASP A 72 0.39 -6.09 -8.42
C ASP A 72 1.68 -5.34 -8.85
N VAL A 73 1.65 -4.61 -9.96
CA VAL A 73 2.79 -3.83 -10.45
C VAL A 73 3.14 -2.71 -9.47
N GLY A 74 2.16 -1.89 -9.08
CA GLY A 74 2.36 -0.80 -8.14
C GLY A 74 2.73 -1.32 -6.75
N VAL A 75 2.07 -2.39 -6.29
CA VAL A 75 2.36 -2.99 -4.97
C VAL A 75 3.75 -3.61 -4.91
N LYS A 76 4.23 -4.22 -6.00
CA LYS A 76 5.58 -4.79 -6.04
C LYS A 76 6.65 -3.72 -5.88
N ASP A 77 6.57 -2.62 -6.64
CA ASP A 77 7.55 -1.51 -6.50
C ASP A 77 7.44 -0.83 -5.13
N LEU A 78 6.22 -0.72 -4.57
CA LEU A 78 6.01 -0.28 -3.19
C LEU A 78 6.72 -1.20 -2.18
N ALA A 79 6.52 -2.52 -2.29
CA ALA A 79 7.14 -3.51 -1.40
C ALA A 79 8.67 -3.47 -1.48
N GLU A 80 9.24 -3.44 -2.70
CA GLU A 80 10.69 -3.38 -2.89
C GLU A 80 11.33 -2.15 -2.22
N ARG A 81 10.65 -1.00 -2.27
CA ARG A 81 11.17 0.25 -1.70
C ARG A 81 10.93 0.38 -0.21
N LEU A 82 9.81 -0.14 0.30
CA LEU A 82 9.50 -0.10 1.73
C LEU A 82 10.25 -1.17 2.54
N GLN A 83 10.89 -2.15 1.89
CA GLN A 83 11.63 -3.22 2.58
C GLN A 83 12.62 -2.71 3.64
N ARG A 84 13.28 -1.56 3.40
CA ARG A 84 14.23 -0.94 4.33
C ARG A 84 13.71 0.33 5.00
N ASN A 85 12.47 0.74 4.70
CA ASN A 85 11.90 1.89 5.37
C ASN A 85 11.60 1.52 6.83
N ALA A 86 12.09 2.37 7.75
CA ALA A 86 12.03 2.13 9.19
C ALA A 86 11.08 3.10 9.92
N THR A 87 10.16 3.76 9.19
CA THR A 87 9.23 4.74 9.80
C THR A 87 7.77 4.43 9.57
N ILE A 88 7.42 3.80 8.44
CA ILE A 88 6.03 3.43 8.15
C ILE A 88 5.64 2.25 9.01
N THR A 89 4.61 2.45 9.85
CA THR A 89 4.04 1.40 10.71
C THR A 89 2.69 0.92 10.19
N TYR A 90 2.00 1.73 9.38
CA TYR A 90 0.62 1.48 8.94
C TYR A 90 0.50 1.59 7.42
N LEU A 91 -0.01 0.54 6.78
CA LEU A 91 -0.23 0.46 5.33
C LEU A 91 -1.65 0.00 5.00
N TYR A 92 -2.46 0.88 4.42
CA TYR A 92 -3.83 0.59 4.03
C TYR A 92 -3.97 0.54 2.52
N LEU A 93 -4.19 -0.66 1.99
CA LEU A 93 -4.28 -1.02 0.57
C LEU A 93 -5.64 -1.65 0.22
N ALA A 94 -6.64 -1.52 1.09
CA ALA A 94 -7.96 -2.12 0.89
C ALA A 94 -8.66 -1.56 -0.36
N GLY A 95 -9.49 -2.35 -1.06
CA GLY A 95 -10.26 -1.87 -2.22
C GLY A 95 -9.38 -1.58 -3.45
N ASN A 96 -8.38 -2.41 -3.74
CA ASN A 96 -7.51 -2.29 -4.91
C ASN A 96 -7.63 -3.54 -5.81
N LYS A 97 -6.72 -3.69 -6.77
CA LYS A 97 -6.68 -4.82 -7.72
C LYS A 97 -5.50 -5.76 -7.42
N ILE A 98 -5.21 -5.95 -6.14
CA ILE A 98 -4.09 -6.79 -5.68
C ILE A 98 -4.51 -8.25 -5.78
N THR A 99 -3.67 -9.07 -6.41
CA THR A 99 -3.86 -10.52 -6.52
C THR A 99 -2.87 -11.26 -5.63
N ASP A 100 -2.81 -12.58 -5.76
CA ASP A 100 -1.80 -13.42 -5.10
C ASP A 100 -0.36 -12.99 -5.41
N VAL A 101 -0.12 -12.38 -6.59
CA VAL A 101 1.22 -11.91 -6.97
C VAL A 101 1.65 -10.74 -6.09
N GLY A 102 0.79 -9.72 -5.93
CA GLY A 102 1.05 -8.59 -5.05
C GLY A 102 1.08 -8.99 -3.57
N ALA A 103 0.20 -9.91 -3.15
CA ALA A 103 0.21 -10.46 -1.79
C ALA A 103 1.56 -11.15 -1.46
N LYS A 104 2.11 -11.95 -2.39
CA LYS A 104 3.43 -12.58 -2.24
C LYS A 104 4.56 -11.55 -2.18
N ALA A 105 4.49 -10.48 -2.97
CA ALA A 105 5.47 -9.41 -2.93
C ALA A 105 5.47 -8.70 -1.56
N LEU A 106 4.28 -8.40 -1.02
CA LEU A 106 4.14 -7.85 0.33
C LEU A 106 4.65 -8.83 1.39
N ALA A 107 4.30 -10.11 1.29
CA ALA A 107 4.79 -11.14 2.22
C ALA A 107 6.32 -11.20 2.26
N GLY A 108 6.99 -11.22 1.10
CA GLY A 108 8.45 -11.24 1.03
C GLY A 108 9.11 -9.98 1.63
N MET A 109 8.50 -8.81 1.43
CA MET A 109 8.96 -7.57 2.06
C MET A 109 8.81 -7.64 3.59
N LEU A 110 7.63 -8.03 4.07
CA LEU A 110 7.27 -8.07 5.49
C LEU A 110 8.07 -9.13 6.26
N GLN A 111 8.55 -10.21 5.62
CA GLN A 111 9.49 -11.14 6.26
C GLN A 111 10.76 -10.47 6.78
N THR A 112 11.17 -9.35 6.15
CA THR A 112 12.41 -8.62 6.50
C THR A 112 12.16 -7.25 7.11
N ASN A 113 11.01 -6.63 6.86
CA ASN A 113 10.65 -5.36 7.46
C ASN A 113 10.12 -5.57 8.88
N ALA A 114 10.80 -5.00 9.87
CA ALA A 114 10.44 -5.10 11.29
C ALA A 114 9.83 -3.78 11.84
N THR A 115 9.25 -2.95 10.97
CA THR A 115 8.68 -1.64 11.34
C THR A 115 7.18 -1.59 11.11
N ILE A 116 6.71 -2.18 10.01
CA ILE A 116 5.28 -2.23 9.70
C ILE A 116 4.59 -3.17 10.71
N THR A 117 3.55 -2.65 11.35
CA THR A 117 2.75 -3.35 12.35
C THR A 117 1.33 -3.61 11.89
N GLU A 118 0.81 -2.83 10.94
CA GLU A 118 -0.58 -2.91 10.49
C GLU A 118 -0.66 -2.86 8.96
N VAL A 119 -1.26 -3.88 8.35
CA VAL A 119 -1.46 -3.99 6.90
C VAL A 119 -2.92 -4.36 6.61
N TYR A 120 -3.58 -3.57 5.76
CA TYR A 120 -4.98 -3.82 5.37
C TYR A 120 -5.06 -4.08 3.87
N LEU A 121 -5.50 -5.28 3.51
CA LEU A 121 -5.66 -5.78 2.14
C LEU A 121 -7.12 -6.17 1.85
N ASN A 122 -8.06 -5.73 2.66
CA ASN A 122 -9.49 -6.05 2.49
C ASN A 122 -10.00 -5.65 1.09
N GLY A 123 -10.97 -6.37 0.52
CA GLY A 123 -11.59 -5.99 -0.75
C GLY A 123 -10.61 -5.97 -1.94
N ASN A 124 -9.69 -6.93 -1.99
CA ASN A 124 -8.80 -7.15 -3.14
C ASN A 124 -9.19 -8.49 -3.84
N ILE A 125 -8.30 -9.02 -4.68
CA ILE A 125 -8.52 -10.25 -5.47
C ILE A 125 -7.52 -11.33 -5.02
N ILE A 126 -7.25 -11.39 -3.71
CA ILE A 126 -6.35 -12.39 -3.11
C ILE A 126 -7.12 -13.70 -2.98
N THR A 127 -6.49 -14.81 -3.32
CA THR A 127 -7.04 -16.16 -3.13
C THR A 127 -6.32 -16.88 -2.00
N ASP A 128 -6.66 -18.15 -1.78
CA ASP A 128 -5.97 -19.01 -0.81
C ASP A 128 -4.44 -19.05 -1.06
N VAL A 129 -3.97 -18.88 -2.30
CA VAL A 129 -2.54 -18.90 -2.64
C VAL A 129 -1.79 -17.70 -2.07
N GLY A 130 -2.35 -16.49 -2.20
CA GLY A 130 -1.77 -15.27 -1.63
C GLY A 130 -1.94 -15.21 -0.12
N ALA A 131 -3.11 -15.62 0.39
CA ALA A 131 -3.37 -15.73 1.83
C ALA A 131 -2.36 -16.66 2.51
N LYS A 132 -2.04 -17.79 1.88
CA LYS A 132 -1.03 -18.73 2.38
C LYS A 132 0.36 -18.11 2.48
N ALA A 133 0.77 -17.32 1.50
CA ALA A 133 2.06 -16.62 1.53
C ALA A 133 2.14 -15.61 2.69
N LEU A 134 1.04 -14.91 2.97
CA LEU A 134 0.94 -14.00 4.12
C LEU A 134 0.95 -14.77 5.45
N GLU A 135 0.24 -15.90 5.55
CA GLU A 135 0.29 -16.79 6.73
C GLU A 135 1.73 -17.26 7.01
N ASP A 136 2.47 -17.68 5.98
CA ASP A 136 3.84 -18.15 6.14
C ASP A 136 4.80 -17.02 6.52
N MET A 137 4.53 -15.79 6.07
CA MET A 137 5.25 -14.59 6.54
C MET A 137 5.01 -14.34 8.03
N LEU A 138 3.77 -14.47 8.53
CA LEU A 138 3.44 -14.25 9.95
C LEU A 138 4.12 -15.24 10.91
N LYS A 139 4.58 -16.39 10.42
CA LYS A 139 5.38 -17.34 11.23
C LYS A 139 6.81 -16.86 11.47
N ILE A 140 7.28 -15.91 10.65
CA ILE A 140 8.65 -15.39 10.65
C ILE A 140 8.67 -13.98 11.21
N ASN A 141 7.75 -13.13 10.77
CA ASN A 141 7.64 -11.75 11.21
C ASN A 141 6.85 -11.68 12.54
N ALA A 142 7.47 -11.08 13.56
CA ALA A 142 6.86 -10.88 14.87
C ALA A 142 6.40 -9.42 15.12
N THR A 143 6.44 -8.56 14.10
CA THR A 143 6.10 -7.13 14.22
C THR A 143 4.69 -6.82 13.76
N ILE A 144 4.14 -7.60 12.84
CA ILE A 144 2.76 -7.46 12.39
C ILE A 144 1.81 -7.81 13.53
N THR A 145 1.01 -6.83 13.90
CA THR A 145 -0.06 -6.92 14.91
C THR A 145 -1.43 -6.99 14.27
N HIS A 146 -1.61 -6.48 13.04
CA HIS A 146 -2.90 -6.52 12.35
C HIS A 146 -2.70 -6.79 10.85
N LEU A 147 -3.42 -7.78 10.33
CA LEU A 147 -3.47 -8.10 8.91
C LEU A 147 -4.92 -8.31 8.45
N GLY A 148 -5.49 -7.31 7.77
CA GLY A 148 -6.87 -7.38 7.26
C GLY A 148 -6.94 -8.01 5.88
N LEU A 149 -7.72 -9.10 5.73
CA LEU A 149 -7.92 -9.81 4.46
C LEU A 149 -9.40 -9.98 4.07
N GLY A 150 -10.34 -9.39 4.81
CA GLY A 150 -11.77 -9.58 4.55
C GLY A 150 -12.21 -9.10 3.16
N GLY A 151 -13.16 -9.79 2.54
CA GLY A 151 -13.67 -9.41 1.21
C GLY A 151 -12.72 -9.70 0.06
N ASN A 152 -11.78 -10.64 0.24
CA ASN A 152 -10.99 -11.27 -0.84
C ASN A 152 -11.65 -12.59 -1.30
N ASP A 153 -11.11 -13.27 -2.33
CA ASP A 153 -11.61 -14.57 -2.82
C ASP A 153 -10.91 -15.75 -2.10
N ILE A 154 -10.86 -15.69 -0.77
CA ILE A 154 -10.25 -16.72 0.07
C ILE A 154 -11.35 -17.68 0.50
N LYS A 155 -11.23 -18.96 0.13
CA LYS A 155 -12.31 -19.96 0.28
C LYS A 155 -12.08 -20.91 1.46
N THR A 156 -10.87 -20.94 2.00
CA THR A 156 -10.46 -21.88 3.05
C THR A 156 -10.46 -21.24 4.45
N ASP A 157 -10.42 -22.09 5.48
CA ASP A 157 -10.20 -21.72 6.91
C ASP A 157 -8.93 -20.88 7.17
N THR A 158 -8.11 -20.62 6.15
CA THR A 158 -6.96 -19.71 6.20
C THR A 158 -7.37 -18.32 6.66
N GLU A 159 -8.57 -17.84 6.30
CA GLU A 159 -9.11 -16.58 6.85
C GLU A 159 -9.16 -16.61 8.38
N GLN A 160 -9.71 -17.68 8.99
CA GLN A 160 -9.90 -17.77 10.44
C GLN A 160 -8.60 -17.80 11.26
N LYS A 161 -7.48 -18.22 10.65
CA LYS A 161 -6.17 -18.23 11.33
C LYS A 161 -5.50 -16.86 11.32
N ILE A 162 -5.68 -16.08 10.25
CA ILE A 162 -5.12 -14.74 10.14
C ILE A 162 -5.95 -13.73 10.96
N TYR A 163 -7.27 -13.92 11.09
CA TYR A 163 -8.13 -13.11 11.97
C TYR A 163 -7.76 -13.17 13.46
N ARG A 164 -6.92 -14.11 13.92
CA ARG A 164 -6.54 -14.26 15.34
C ARG A 164 -5.50 -13.26 15.85
N LEU A 165 -5.12 -12.27 15.03
CA LEU A 165 -4.30 -11.13 15.46
C LEU A 165 -5.15 -9.93 15.93
N GLU A 166 -6.48 -10.06 15.96
CA GLU A 166 -7.40 -9.09 16.61
C GLU A 166 -7.48 -9.24 18.13
#